data_AF-A0A7S0NVX8-F1
#
_entry.id   AF-A0A7S0NVX8-F1
#
_cell.length_a   1.000
_cell.length_b   1.000
_cell.length_c   1.000
_cell.angle_alpha   90.00
_cell.angle_beta   90.00
_cell.angle_gamma   90.00
#
_symmetry.space_group_name_H-M   'P 1'
#
loop_
_entity.id
_entity.type
_entity.pdbx_description
1 polymer ?
#
loop_
_entity_poly.entity_id
_entity_poly.type
_entity_poly.pdbx_seq_one_letter_code
_entity_poly.pdbx_strand_id
1 'polypeptide(L)'
;MPSPSPPPPPPPSPNRPPTPRPPPTFSPPPMPAQTPAVVDAFLDAVKEVNYIFKQLKSTAPDGCKLNTCASSWEPSDLYFWNDMITSLESMCTTGVAGQTFYAGEAEAHGEIYGLANLANFLAQTYQESIQYGVCDENNWSNQATVDEVGGTEYTAAGACGQLGQSYQDYKCADIVIDGELISGADMECPVDYTMSKVAATSAKWYGAPAPLFCAPRSQIDNVPRWDYNGWCPNSGTSWNQNQLFAEPFGSMSRGEIYYGPADATANVPPEILAHTPDYIAYVKGAIDQGTGENQLMAGTGCLDVPNHRAGFWKSCNVAGLPAGACPNAAYGPTAGQRPRTDVEGCCWWGRGAIQTTGVCNFGKLNYFIGAKAKALGKSYLYDIDFCTSPDMVCSQAYPEIKWIAGEYFWIAEVQPYNVIAPDRQPGNYMDVLKAWVDNGCRVDDYSLVDFGSGVVNRGCHDAPHEGSGGADPCGNGEVHAADRRRLNFNYAWRHLVAARRRRAHAESSGLDVREGAERRGEASPRAKQLLAVPAVVLGAALLIAARRKLARRNNSHVPLLAAPAAAASEAHAELGIKAGSLL
;
A
#
# COMPACT_ATOMS: atom_id res chain seq x y z
N MET A 1 -19.56 -59.39 29.22
CA MET A 1 -18.83 -58.41 28.38
C MET A 1 -19.12 -57.04 28.94
N PRO A 2 -18.12 -56.19 29.24
CA PRO A 2 -18.37 -54.85 29.73
C PRO A 2 -18.77 -53.92 28.58
N SER A 3 -19.72 -53.02 28.86
CA SER A 3 -20.20 -51.97 27.95
C SER A 3 -19.10 -50.95 27.68
N PRO A 4 -18.96 -50.43 26.44
CA PRO A 4 -17.93 -49.44 26.14
C PRO A 4 -18.22 -48.11 26.85
N SER A 5 -17.18 -47.52 27.44
CA SER A 5 -17.25 -46.21 28.09
C SER A 5 -17.58 -45.11 27.07
N PRO A 6 -18.35 -44.07 27.46
CA PRO A 6 -18.64 -42.94 26.59
C PRO A 6 -17.35 -42.15 26.26
N PRO A 7 -17.27 -41.56 25.06
CA PRO A 7 -16.11 -40.78 24.64
C PRO A 7 -15.94 -39.54 25.54
N PRO A 8 -14.70 -39.08 25.78
CA PRO A 8 -14.46 -37.88 26.56
C PRO A 8 -15.13 -36.66 25.91
N PRO A 9 -15.59 -35.68 26.70
CA PRO A 9 -16.15 -34.45 26.16
C PRO A 9 -15.11 -33.72 25.29
N PRO A 10 -15.53 -33.05 24.22
CA PRO A 10 -14.61 -32.31 23.36
C PRO A 10 -13.86 -31.24 24.18
N PRO A 11 -12.59 -30.94 23.82
CA PRO A 11 -11.85 -29.86 24.45
C PRO A 11 -12.61 -28.53 24.29
N PRO A 12 -12.48 -27.60 25.26
CA PRO A 12 -13.12 -26.28 25.16
C PRO A 12 -12.70 -25.61 23.84
N SER A 13 -13.68 -25.09 23.11
CA SER A 13 -13.48 -24.40 21.84
C SER A 13 -12.41 -23.31 21.96
N PRO A 14 -11.55 -23.12 20.94
CA PRO A 14 -10.74 -21.92 20.83
C PRO A 14 -11.66 -20.69 20.85
N ASN A 15 -11.35 -19.72 21.69
CA ASN A 15 -12.18 -18.54 21.90
C ASN A 15 -12.37 -17.76 20.59
N ARG A 16 -13.64 -17.43 20.35
CA ARG A 16 -14.22 -16.64 19.28
C ARG A 16 -13.64 -15.21 19.21
N PRO A 17 -13.15 -14.74 18.05
CA PRO A 17 -13.18 -13.32 17.70
C PRO A 17 -14.50 -12.95 16.99
N PRO A 18 -15.32 -12.03 17.50
CA PRO A 18 -16.46 -11.50 16.75
C PRO A 18 -15.96 -10.57 15.62
N THR A 19 -16.86 -10.25 14.68
CA THR A 19 -16.73 -9.05 13.84
C THR A 19 -16.34 -7.85 14.71
N PRO A 20 -15.58 -6.85 14.19
CA PRO A 20 -15.28 -5.64 14.93
C PRO A 20 -16.57 -5.14 15.56
N ARG A 21 -16.65 -5.24 16.90
CA ARG A 21 -17.79 -4.70 17.62
C ARG A 21 -17.78 -3.20 17.28
N PRO A 22 -18.89 -2.63 16.79
CA PRO A 22 -18.95 -1.19 16.59
C PRO A 22 -18.52 -0.54 17.90
N PRO A 23 -17.63 0.46 17.89
CA PRO A 23 -17.27 1.17 19.10
C PRO A 23 -18.58 1.55 19.82
N PRO A 24 -18.68 1.36 21.14
CA PRO A 24 -19.86 1.82 21.87
C PRO A 24 -20.11 3.28 21.50
N THR A 25 -21.37 3.61 21.20
CA THR A 25 -21.82 4.93 20.80
C THR A 25 -21.57 5.93 21.93
N PHE A 26 -20.37 6.50 21.92
CA PHE A 26 -20.04 7.69 22.66
C PHE A 26 -19.83 8.78 21.63
N SER A 27 -20.61 9.85 21.74
CA SER A 27 -20.26 11.10 21.05
C SER A 27 -18.84 11.45 21.48
N PRO A 28 -17.87 11.46 20.56
CA PRO A 28 -16.52 11.85 20.92
C PRO A 28 -16.57 13.29 21.47
N PRO A 29 -15.80 13.60 22.51
CA PRO A 29 -15.72 14.97 22.99
C PRO A 29 -15.31 15.87 21.81
N PRO A 30 -15.88 17.08 21.68
CA PRO A 30 -15.50 17.99 20.61
C PRO A 30 -14.00 18.25 20.71
N MET A 31 -13.29 18.08 19.59
CA MET A 31 -11.88 18.40 19.53
C MET A 31 -11.65 19.87 19.90
N PRO A 32 -10.50 20.21 20.50
CA PRO A 32 -10.16 21.61 20.76
C PRO A 32 -10.22 22.42 19.46
N ALA A 33 -10.97 23.52 19.46
CA ALA A 33 -11.01 24.43 18.33
C ALA A 33 -9.61 25.02 18.12
N GLN A 34 -9.08 24.91 16.91
CA GLN A 34 -7.75 25.39 16.57
C GLN A 34 -7.85 26.78 15.96
N THR A 35 -7.00 27.70 16.43
CA THR A 35 -6.93 29.05 15.85
C THR A 35 -6.17 29.01 14.51
N PRO A 36 -6.44 29.94 13.58
CA PRO A 36 -5.66 30.05 12.34
C PRO A 36 -4.15 30.12 12.60
N ALA A 37 -3.72 30.82 13.66
CA ALA A 37 -2.30 30.92 14.02
C ALA A 37 -1.66 29.57 14.39
N VAL A 38 -2.40 28.66 15.04
CA VAL A 38 -1.93 27.31 15.36
C VAL A 38 -1.77 26.48 14.09
N VAL A 39 -2.77 26.56 13.20
CA VAL A 39 -2.75 25.87 11.91
C VAL A 39 -1.59 26.38 11.03
N ASP A 40 -1.41 27.69 10.93
CA ASP A 40 -0.32 28.31 10.17
C ASP A 40 1.05 27.89 10.70
N ALA A 41 1.25 27.92 12.02
CA ALA A 41 2.52 27.50 12.64
C ALA A 41 2.86 26.03 12.35
N PHE A 42 1.86 25.15 12.40
CA PHE A 42 2.02 23.74 12.05
C PHE A 42 2.34 23.55 10.57
N LEU A 43 1.56 24.14 9.67
CA LEU A 43 1.77 24.01 8.23
C LEU A 43 3.11 24.58 7.79
N ASP A 44 3.55 25.70 8.36
CA ASP A 44 4.87 26.27 8.12
C ASP A 44 5.97 25.29 8.55
N ALA A 45 5.86 24.71 9.75
CA ALA A 45 6.81 23.73 10.25
C ALA A 45 6.90 22.49 9.34
N VAL A 46 5.77 22.00 8.81
CA VAL A 46 5.72 20.87 7.87
C VAL A 46 6.34 21.23 6.51
N LYS A 47 6.05 22.43 5.98
CA LYS A 47 6.55 22.91 4.67
C LYS A 47 8.07 23.08 4.63
N GLU A 48 8.71 23.32 5.77
CA GLU A 48 10.17 23.41 5.86
C GLU A 48 10.89 22.06 5.79
N VAL A 49 10.15 20.97 6.00
CA VAL A 49 10.69 19.63 5.88
C VAL A 49 10.81 19.33 4.39
N ASN A 50 12.05 19.30 3.87
CA ASN A 50 12.31 18.73 2.56
C ASN A 50 12.40 17.21 2.68
N TYR A 51 11.27 16.52 2.48
CA TYR A 51 11.18 15.07 2.62
C TYR A 51 10.91 14.38 1.28
N ILE A 52 11.55 13.23 1.10
CA ILE A 52 11.31 12.32 -0.03
C ILE A 52 10.87 11.00 0.58
N PHE A 53 9.60 10.64 0.36
CA PHE A 53 9.09 9.32 0.73
C PHE A 53 9.91 8.24 0.03
N LYS A 54 10.05 7.10 0.71
CA LYS A 54 10.83 5.97 0.23
C LYS A 54 10.01 4.71 0.23
N GLN A 55 10.21 3.89 -0.79
CA GLN A 55 9.67 2.55 -0.90
C GLN A 55 10.78 1.52 -0.97
N LEU A 56 10.44 0.27 -0.67
CA LEU A 56 11.32 -0.87 -0.84
C LEU A 56 11.51 -1.14 -2.34
N LYS A 57 12.76 -1.38 -2.73
CA LYS A 57 13.07 -1.93 -4.05
C LYS A 57 12.43 -3.31 -4.16
N SER A 58 12.01 -3.69 -5.37
CA SER A 58 11.54 -5.06 -5.66
C SER A 58 12.60 -6.15 -5.36
N THR A 59 13.87 -5.76 -5.28
CA THR A 59 15.01 -6.62 -4.94
C THR A 59 15.43 -6.53 -3.46
N ALA A 60 14.66 -5.83 -2.63
CA ALA A 60 14.94 -5.74 -1.21
C ALA A 60 14.81 -7.13 -0.54
N PRO A 61 15.71 -7.50 0.38
CA PRO A 61 15.57 -8.73 1.12
C PRO A 61 14.42 -8.65 2.12
N ASP A 62 13.88 -9.81 2.47
CA ASP A 62 12.87 -9.96 3.51
C ASP A 62 13.33 -9.34 4.83
N GLY A 63 12.39 -8.71 5.55
CA GLY A 63 12.67 -8.05 6.83
C GLY A 63 13.46 -6.74 6.72
N CYS A 64 13.69 -6.23 5.51
CA CYS A 64 14.33 -4.94 5.31
C CYS A 64 13.52 -3.79 5.94
N LYS A 65 14.17 -3.00 6.80
CA LYS A 65 13.61 -1.85 7.51
C LYS A 65 14.33 -0.57 7.08
N LEU A 66 13.64 0.56 7.22
CA LEU A 66 14.11 1.86 6.74
C LEU A 66 15.46 2.31 7.33
N ASN A 67 15.82 1.79 8.50
CA ASN A 67 17.06 2.09 9.22
C ASN A 67 18.12 0.97 9.18
N THR A 68 17.82 -0.23 8.68
CA THR A 68 18.75 -1.38 8.72
C THR A 68 19.34 -1.76 7.36
N CYS A 69 18.71 -1.33 6.26
CA CYS A 69 19.08 -1.73 4.89
C CYS A 69 18.84 -0.58 3.90
N ALA A 70 19.32 0.63 4.22
CA ALA A 70 19.02 1.84 3.46
C ALA A 70 19.28 1.76 1.93
N SER A 71 20.24 0.93 1.49
CA SER A 71 20.52 0.69 0.06
C SER A 71 19.40 -0.02 -0.69
N SER A 72 18.51 -0.69 0.02
CA SER A 72 17.36 -1.43 -0.51
C SER A 72 16.10 -0.58 -0.60
N TRP A 73 16.20 0.71 -0.28
CA TRP A 73 15.12 1.68 -0.41
C TRP A 73 15.41 2.66 -1.55
N GLU A 74 14.36 3.15 -2.19
CA GLU A 74 14.42 4.14 -3.27
C GLU A 74 13.33 5.21 -3.11
N PRO A 75 13.45 6.37 -3.77
CA PRO A 75 12.39 7.37 -3.77
C PRO A 75 11.06 6.77 -4.22
N SER A 76 9.97 7.15 -3.57
CA SER A 76 8.64 6.72 -4.00
C SER A 76 8.27 7.38 -5.34
N ASP A 77 7.64 6.59 -6.20
CA ASP A 77 7.03 7.03 -7.47
C ASP A 77 5.54 7.35 -7.33
N LEU A 78 4.97 7.20 -6.12
CA LEU A 78 3.53 7.28 -5.87
C LEU A 78 3.12 8.24 -4.76
N TYR A 79 3.98 8.39 -3.75
CA TYR A 79 3.74 9.22 -2.58
C TYR A 79 4.71 10.39 -2.55
N PHE A 80 4.19 11.61 -2.65
CA PHE A 80 4.98 12.83 -2.66
C PHE A 80 4.64 13.73 -1.47
N TRP A 81 5.66 14.40 -0.93
CA TRP A 81 5.52 15.27 0.24
C TRP A 81 4.57 16.46 -0.01
N ASN A 82 4.62 17.03 -1.22
CA ASN A 82 3.77 18.16 -1.57
C ASN A 82 2.28 17.79 -1.66
N ASP A 83 1.96 16.59 -2.14
CA ASP A 83 0.57 16.11 -2.21
C ASP A 83 0.01 15.91 -0.79
N MET A 84 0.83 15.41 0.13
CA MET A 84 0.48 15.27 1.55
C MET A 84 0.28 16.64 2.21
N ILE A 85 1.17 17.61 1.97
CA ILE A 85 0.97 19.00 2.46
C ILE A 85 -0.34 19.57 1.94
N THR A 86 -0.64 19.40 0.64
CA THR A 86 -1.87 19.90 0.01
C THR A 86 -3.11 19.29 0.69
N SER A 87 -3.06 17.99 1.00
CA SER A 87 -4.09 17.31 1.79
C SER A 87 -4.23 17.91 3.19
N LEU A 88 -3.14 18.03 3.94
CA LEU A 88 -3.13 18.59 5.28
C LEU A 88 -3.67 20.03 5.33
N GLU A 89 -3.35 20.88 4.35
CA GLU A 89 -3.90 22.24 4.28
C GLU A 89 -5.42 22.20 4.27
N SER A 90 -6.03 21.34 3.44
CA SER A 90 -7.48 21.15 3.40
C SER A 90 -8.01 20.59 4.72
N MET A 91 -7.38 19.54 5.25
CA MET A 91 -7.87 18.84 6.44
C MET A 91 -7.66 19.63 7.75
N CYS A 92 -6.69 20.54 7.82
CA CYS A 92 -6.49 21.44 8.96
C CYS A 92 -7.41 22.67 8.93
N THR A 93 -7.75 23.18 7.74
CA THR A 93 -8.50 24.45 7.59
C THR A 93 -9.99 24.24 7.38
N THR A 94 -10.35 23.30 6.50
CA THR A 94 -11.74 22.98 6.16
C THR A 94 -12.21 21.78 6.97
N GLY A 95 -11.37 20.74 7.04
CA GLY A 95 -11.69 19.52 7.76
C GLY A 95 -12.87 18.76 7.18
N VAL A 96 -13.41 17.83 7.97
CA VAL A 96 -14.53 16.97 7.60
C VAL A 96 -15.45 16.77 8.80
N ALA A 97 -16.76 16.78 8.56
CA ALA A 97 -17.78 16.54 9.60
C ALA A 97 -17.62 17.45 10.83
N GLY A 98 -17.22 18.71 10.62
CA GLY A 98 -16.99 19.69 11.69
C GLY A 98 -15.69 19.49 12.48
N GLN A 99 -14.84 18.54 12.09
CA GLN A 99 -13.56 18.25 12.73
C GLN A 99 -12.39 18.51 11.77
N THR A 100 -11.24 18.91 12.31
CA THR A 100 -10.03 19.17 11.53
C THR A 100 -8.89 18.25 11.95
N PHE A 101 -7.86 18.11 11.12
CA PHE A 101 -6.63 17.46 11.55
C PHE A 101 -6.01 18.27 12.70
N TYR A 102 -5.67 17.62 13.81
CA TYR A 102 -5.11 18.31 14.97
C TYR A 102 -3.66 18.74 14.70
N ALA A 103 -3.48 20.06 14.61
CA ALA A 103 -2.28 20.81 14.26
C ALA A 103 -1.49 21.31 15.49
N GLY A 104 -2.12 21.34 16.68
CA GLY A 104 -1.40 21.52 17.93
C GLY A 104 -2.11 22.38 18.96
N GLU A 105 -1.32 22.98 19.87
CA GLU A 105 -1.80 23.80 20.98
C GLU A 105 -1.56 25.30 20.77
N ALA A 106 -2.42 26.13 21.37
CA ALA A 106 -2.31 27.59 21.33
C ALA A 106 -1.27 28.14 22.33
N GLU A 107 -0.06 27.61 22.28
CA GLU A 107 1.05 27.98 23.16
C GLU A 107 2.38 28.07 22.40
N ALA A 108 3.42 28.57 23.06
CA ALA A 108 4.75 28.65 22.46
C ALA A 108 5.25 27.24 22.11
N HIS A 109 5.62 27.05 20.85
CA HIS A 109 6.02 25.75 20.29
C HIS A 109 4.90 24.70 20.24
N GLY A 110 3.63 25.12 20.31
CA GLY A 110 2.47 24.23 20.27
C GLY A 110 2.31 23.43 18.97
N GLU A 111 3.01 23.80 17.89
CA GLU A 111 3.06 23.00 16.65
C GLU A 111 3.65 21.59 16.86
N ILE A 112 4.44 21.40 17.94
CA ILE A 112 5.08 20.11 18.25
C ILE A 112 4.07 18.98 18.48
N TYR A 113 2.89 19.30 19.02
CA TYR A 113 1.81 18.32 19.24
C TYR A 113 1.21 17.88 17.89
N GLY A 114 1.00 18.81 16.95
CA GLY A 114 0.59 18.47 15.59
C GLY A 114 1.63 17.65 14.84
N LEU A 115 2.92 17.96 15.01
CA LEU A 115 3.99 17.15 14.41
C LEU A 115 4.03 15.73 14.99
N ALA A 116 3.74 15.55 16.28
CA ALA A 116 3.65 14.22 16.90
C ALA A 116 2.45 13.42 16.36
N ASN A 117 1.31 14.10 16.19
CA ASN A 117 0.11 13.55 15.55
C ASN A 117 0.42 13.08 14.11
N LEU A 118 1.04 13.96 13.31
CA LEU A 118 1.46 13.66 11.94
C LEU A 118 2.49 12.53 11.89
N ALA A 119 3.45 12.48 12.82
CA ALA A 119 4.42 11.39 12.90
C ALA A 119 3.74 10.04 13.11
N ASN A 120 2.70 9.99 13.95
CA ASN A 120 1.93 8.78 14.19
C ASN A 120 1.12 8.38 12.96
N PHE A 121 0.40 9.31 12.33
CA PHE A 121 -0.29 9.07 11.06
C PHE A 121 0.67 8.53 9.98
N LEU A 122 1.83 9.17 9.79
CA LEU A 122 2.84 8.75 8.83
C LEU A 122 3.42 7.37 9.17
N ALA A 123 3.55 7.01 10.45
CA ALA A 123 4.02 5.68 10.85
C ALA A 123 3.09 4.57 10.36
N GLN A 124 1.78 4.81 10.44
CA GLN A 124 0.77 3.86 9.97
C GLN A 124 0.77 3.81 8.44
N THR A 125 0.69 4.94 7.75
CA THR A 125 0.68 4.96 6.27
C THR A 125 1.95 4.39 5.64
N TYR A 126 3.09 4.53 6.32
CA TYR A 126 4.32 3.84 5.93
C TYR A 126 4.18 2.33 5.95
N GLN A 127 3.58 1.80 7.03
CA GLN A 127 3.39 0.37 7.19
C GLN A 127 2.32 -0.15 6.23
N GLU A 128 1.22 0.59 6.01
CA GLU A 128 0.11 0.13 5.17
C GLU A 128 0.45 0.15 3.67
N SER A 129 1.11 1.21 3.17
CA SER A 129 1.14 1.45 1.72
C SER A 129 2.48 1.97 1.19
N ILE A 130 3.07 2.99 1.82
CA ILE A 130 4.20 3.73 1.23
C ILE A 130 5.42 2.83 1.03
N GLN A 131 5.75 1.98 2.02
CA GLN A 131 6.93 1.12 1.92
C GLN A 131 6.83 0.10 0.78
N TYR A 132 5.62 -0.25 0.36
CA TYR A 132 5.38 -1.22 -0.70
C TYR A 132 5.25 -0.56 -2.08
N GLY A 133 5.19 0.78 -2.15
CA GLY A 133 5.02 1.50 -3.42
C GLY A 133 3.67 1.21 -4.10
N VAL A 134 2.61 0.97 -3.30
CA VAL A 134 1.27 0.67 -3.79
C VAL A 134 0.23 1.58 -3.15
N CYS A 135 -0.82 1.90 -3.89
CA CYS A 135 -2.00 2.58 -3.39
C CYS A 135 -3.16 1.61 -3.18
N ASP A 136 -3.31 0.61 -4.05
CA ASP A 136 -4.24 -0.50 -3.88
C ASP A 136 -3.56 -1.62 -3.09
N GLU A 137 -4.36 -2.30 -2.28
CA GLU A 137 -3.94 -3.42 -1.46
C GLU A 137 -3.27 -4.52 -2.31
N ASN A 138 -2.15 -5.04 -1.82
CA ASN A 138 -1.55 -6.23 -2.37
C ASN A 138 -2.37 -7.46 -2.01
N ASN A 139 -2.31 -8.49 -2.85
CA ASN A 139 -2.82 -9.80 -2.46
C ASN A 139 -1.82 -10.49 -1.50
N TRP A 140 -2.18 -10.55 -0.23
CA TRP A 140 -1.41 -11.11 0.88
C TRP A 140 -1.80 -12.55 1.23
N SER A 141 -2.68 -13.20 0.43
CA SER A 141 -3.11 -14.58 0.66
C SER A 141 -2.03 -15.62 0.30
N ASN A 142 -0.78 -15.43 0.70
CA ASN A 142 0.30 -16.41 0.50
C ASN A 142 0.07 -17.70 1.31
N GLN A 143 0.93 -18.71 1.14
CA GLN A 143 0.75 -20.00 1.83
C GLN A 143 0.70 -19.88 3.36
N ALA A 144 1.53 -19.02 3.97
CA ALA A 144 1.52 -18.87 5.42
C ALA A 144 0.19 -18.24 5.92
N THR A 145 -0.44 -17.35 5.14
CA THR A 145 -1.77 -16.82 5.44
C THR A 145 -2.82 -17.92 5.36
N VAL A 146 -2.73 -18.78 4.33
CA VAL A 146 -3.63 -19.91 4.15
C VAL A 146 -3.48 -20.92 5.28
N ASP A 147 -2.27 -21.16 5.77
CA ASP A 147 -2.03 -22.04 6.91
C ASP A 147 -2.67 -21.51 8.20
N GLU A 148 -2.80 -20.19 8.33
CA GLU A 148 -3.42 -19.52 9.50
C GLU A 148 -4.96 -19.48 9.40
N VAL A 149 -5.51 -18.96 8.30
CA VAL A 149 -6.94 -18.64 8.18
C VAL A 149 -7.69 -19.49 7.14
N GLY A 150 -7.00 -20.37 6.42
CA GLY A 150 -7.55 -21.18 5.34
C GLY A 150 -7.69 -20.44 4.01
N GLY A 151 -8.41 -21.06 3.07
CA GLY A 151 -8.56 -20.55 1.69
C GLY A 151 -7.56 -21.15 0.72
N THR A 152 -7.22 -20.40 -0.32
CA THR A 152 -6.29 -20.81 -1.38
C THR A 152 -5.24 -19.74 -1.60
N GLU A 153 -3.99 -20.19 -1.75
CA GLU A 153 -2.85 -19.30 -1.95
C GLU A 153 -3.05 -18.43 -3.20
N TYR A 154 -2.91 -17.11 -3.03
CA TYR A 154 -3.04 -16.07 -4.05
C TYR A 154 -4.30 -16.17 -4.90
N THR A 155 -5.41 -16.58 -4.29
CA THR A 155 -6.72 -16.54 -4.94
C THR A 155 -7.12 -15.11 -5.33
N ALA A 156 -7.71 -14.94 -6.51
CA ALA A 156 -8.33 -13.67 -6.91
C ALA A 156 -9.55 -13.33 -6.04
N ALA A 157 -10.17 -14.31 -5.37
CA ALA A 157 -11.24 -14.06 -4.39
C ALA A 157 -10.75 -13.23 -3.18
N GLY A 158 -9.43 -13.04 -3.01
CA GLY A 158 -8.87 -12.10 -2.05
C GLY A 158 -9.36 -10.67 -2.23
N ALA A 159 -9.80 -10.28 -3.44
CA ALA A 159 -10.43 -8.97 -3.67
C ALA A 159 -11.70 -8.76 -2.83
N CYS A 160 -12.41 -9.83 -2.48
CA CYS A 160 -13.59 -9.76 -1.61
C CYS A 160 -13.25 -9.62 -0.13
N GLY A 161 -12.01 -9.93 0.25
CA GLY A 161 -11.56 -10.01 1.63
C GLY A 161 -10.38 -10.97 1.79
N GLN A 162 -9.37 -10.50 2.49
CA GLN A 162 -8.15 -11.25 2.85
C GLN A 162 -8.11 -11.49 4.36
N LEU A 163 -7.30 -12.45 4.83
CA LEU A 163 -7.15 -12.76 6.27
C LEU A 163 -8.49 -13.11 6.95
N GLY A 164 -9.37 -13.81 6.25
CA GLY A 164 -10.70 -14.16 6.77
C GLY A 164 -11.62 -12.95 6.97
N GLN A 165 -11.40 -11.85 6.23
CA GLN A 165 -12.26 -10.66 6.19
C GLN A 165 -13.28 -10.72 5.04
N SER A 166 -14.30 -9.88 5.09
CA SER A 166 -15.28 -9.67 4.02
C SER A 166 -15.56 -8.17 3.90
N TYR A 167 -15.01 -7.56 2.85
CA TYR A 167 -15.06 -6.11 2.69
C TYR A 167 -16.48 -5.58 2.41
N GLN A 168 -17.36 -6.43 1.89
CA GLN A 168 -18.77 -6.10 1.63
C GLN A 168 -19.62 -6.12 2.92
N ASP A 169 -19.13 -6.80 3.94
CA ASP A 169 -19.78 -6.96 5.24
C ASP A 169 -19.28 -5.95 6.28
N TYR A 170 -18.45 -4.98 5.89
CA TYR A 170 -18.00 -3.89 6.76
C TYR A 170 -19.15 -2.91 6.95
N LYS A 171 -20.04 -3.22 7.88
CA LYS A 171 -21.19 -2.40 8.24
C LYS A 171 -20.78 -1.22 9.12
N CYS A 172 -21.35 -0.05 8.87
CA CYS A 172 -21.19 1.12 9.70
C CYS A 172 -22.08 1.02 10.94
N ALA A 173 -21.58 1.54 12.05
CA ALA A 173 -22.42 1.85 13.20
C ALA A 173 -23.21 3.15 12.96
N ASP A 174 -24.34 3.28 13.66
CA ASP A 174 -24.98 4.58 13.81
C ASP A 174 -24.05 5.53 14.58
N ILE A 175 -24.05 6.81 14.20
CA ILE A 175 -23.28 7.84 14.88
C ILE A 175 -24.15 9.04 15.21
N VAL A 176 -23.71 9.83 16.19
CA VAL A 176 -24.35 11.11 16.53
C VAL A 176 -23.37 12.23 16.31
N ILE A 177 -23.71 13.16 15.41
CA ILE A 177 -22.94 14.39 15.14
C ILE A 177 -23.85 15.57 15.46
N ASP A 178 -23.40 16.49 16.31
CA ASP A 178 -24.16 17.69 16.72
C ASP A 178 -25.58 17.41 17.22
N GLY A 179 -25.78 16.24 17.84
CA GLY A 179 -27.09 15.80 18.35
C GLY A 179 -28.01 15.17 17.29
N GLU A 180 -27.58 15.08 16.03
CA GLU A 180 -28.28 14.39 14.95
C GLU A 180 -27.79 12.93 14.83
N LEU A 181 -28.73 11.99 14.88
CA LEU A 181 -28.46 10.57 14.63
C LEU A 181 -28.35 10.33 13.13
N ILE A 182 -27.20 9.84 12.68
CA ILE A 182 -26.95 9.39 11.31
C ILE A 182 -26.90 7.87 11.34
N SER A 183 -27.75 7.21 10.58
CA SER A 183 -27.77 5.75 10.54
C SER A 183 -26.53 5.19 9.83
N GLY A 184 -26.03 4.05 10.29
CA GLY A 184 -24.93 3.34 9.64
C GLY A 184 -25.24 3.01 8.18
N ALA A 185 -26.48 2.57 7.90
CA ALA A 185 -26.94 2.27 6.55
C ALA A 185 -26.89 3.49 5.61
N ASP A 186 -27.10 4.71 6.12
CA ASP A 186 -26.95 5.94 5.34
C ASP A 186 -25.47 6.27 5.05
N MET A 187 -24.53 5.71 5.79
CA MET A 187 -23.10 5.95 5.58
C MET A 187 -22.39 4.81 4.85
N GLU A 188 -23.06 3.69 4.56
CA GLU A 188 -22.46 2.59 3.82
C GLU A 188 -22.69 2.72 2.31
N CYS A 189 -21.73 2.24 1.52
CA CYS A 189 -21.97 2.02 0.11
C CYS A 189 -22.89 0.80 -0.12
N PRO A 190 -23.84 0.89 -1.07
CA PRO A 190 -24.54 -0.31 -1.54
C PRO A 190 -23.55 -1.25 -2.26
N VAL A 191 -23.75 -2.55 -2.10
CA VAL A 191 -22.99 -3.55 -2.87
C VAL A 191 -23.52 -3.56 -4.30
N ASP A 192 -22.69 -3.13 -5.25
CA ASP A 192 -22.98 -3.17 -6.67
C ASP A 192 -22.39 -4.43 -7.31
N TYR A 193 -23.25 -5.39 -7.64
CA TYR A 193 -22.89 -6.64 -8.30
C TYR A 193 -22.51 -6.47 -9.77
N THR A 194 -22.75 -5.29 -10.35
CA THR A 194 -22.40 -4.97 -11.74
C THR A 194 -21.05 -4.27 -11.88
N MET A 195 -20.47 -3.82 -10.76
CA MET A 195 -19.22 -3.07 -10.74
C MET A 195 -18.04 -3.94 -11.22
N SER A 196 -17.21 -3.37 -12.10
CA SER A 196 -15.98 -3.97 -12.59
C SER A 196 -14.83 -2.99 -12.47
N LYS A 197 -13.76 -3.39 -11.77
CA LYS A 197 -12.58 -2.57 -11.49
C LYS A 197 -11.33 -3.45 -11.41
N VAL A 198 -10.20 -2.86 -11.78
CA VAL A 198 -8.85 -3.46 -11.64
C VAL A 198 -8.02 -2.51 -10.78
N ALA A 199 -7.24 -3.05 -9.85
CA ALA A 199 -6.34 -2.26 -9.02
C ALA A 199 -5.33 -1.48 -9.89
N ALA A 200 -5.11 -0.22 -9.55
CA ALA A 200 -4.16 0.65 -10.24
C ALA A 200 -2.71 0.26 -9.96
N THR A 201 -2.47 -0.28 -8.76
CA THR A 201 -1.15 -0.71 -8.30
C THR A 201 -1.22 -2.12 -7.73
N SER A 202 -0.08 -2.78 -7.69
CA SER A 202 0.09 -4.09 -7.08
C SER A 202 1.56 -4.32 -6.76
N ALA A 203 1.82 -5.37 -6.01
CA ALA A 203 3.12 -5.86 -5.63
C ALA A 203 4.04 -6.06 -6.84
N LYS A 204 5.29 -5.60 -6.72
CA LYS A 204 6.32 -5.70 -7.80
C LYS A 204 7.48 -6.63 -7.46
N TRP A 205 7.38 -7.40 -6.37
CA TRP A 205 8.39 -8.40 -6.02
C TRP A 205 8.35 -9.59 -7.00
N TYR A 206 9.42 -10.37 -7.02
CA TYR A 206 9.51 -11.53 -7.89
C TYR A 206 8.39 -12.54 -7.59
N GLY A 207 7.60 -12.91 -8.61
CA GLY A 207 6.49 -13.84 -8.45
C GLY A 207 5.32 -13.29 -7.63
N ALA A 208 5.21 -11.97 -7.48
CA ALA A 208 4.07 -11.32 -6.84
C ALA A 208 2.72 -11.81 -7.40
N PRO A 209 1.61 -11.70 -6.70
CA PRO A 209 0.30 -11.89 -7.33
C PRO A 209 -0.05 -10.72 -8.25
N ALA A 210 -0.81 -11.00 -9.31
CA ALA A 210 -1.34 -9.97 -10.20
C ALA A 210 -2.33 -9.02 -9.48
N PRO A 211 -2.66 -7.84 -10.06
CA PRO A 211 -3.58 -6.88 -9.47
C PRO A 211 -4.91 -7.49 -9.01
N LEU A 212 -5.42 -7.03 -7.87
CA LEU A 212 -6.78 -7.34 -7.45
C LEU A 212 -7.79 -6.80 -8.48
N PHE A 213 -8.89 -7.51 -8.65
CA PHE A 213 -9.97 -7.10 -9.54
C PHE A 213 -11.33 -7.57 -9.01
N CYS A 214 -12.39 -6.89 -9.45
CA CYS A 214 -13.77 -7.29 -9.24
C CYS A 214 -14.51 -7.24 -10.58
N ALA A 215 -15.53 -8.08 -10.73
CA ALA A 215 -16.35 -8.14 -11.92
C ALA A 215 -17.66 -8.90 -11.65
N PRO A 216 -18.71 -8.69 -12.47
CA PRO A 216 -19.94 -9.48 -12.41
C PRO A 216 -19.68 -10.97 -12.68
N ARG A 217 -20.48 -11.86 -12.08
CA ARG A 217 -20.39 -13.31 -12.38
C ARG A 217 -20.64 -13.65 -13.84
N SER A 218 -21.39 -12.81 -14.56
CA SER A 218 -21.61 -12.94 -16.00
C SER A 218 -20.33 -12.78 -16.82
N GLN A 219 -19.32 -12.09 -16.29
CA GLN A 219 -17.99 -11.96 -16.91
C GLN A 219 -17.08 -13.10 -16.45
N ILE A 220 -16.97 -13.33 -15.13
CA ILE A 220 -16.17 -14.38 -14.51
C ILE A 220 -16.88 -14.97 -13.28
N ASP A 221 -17.37 -16.20 -13.39
CA ASP A 221 -18.18 -16.85 -12.35
C ASP A 221 -17.31 -17.41 -11.22
N ASN A 222 -16.35 -18.27 -11.58
CA ASN A 222 -15.41 -18.88 -10.64
C ASN A 222 -14.01 -18.31 -10.89
N VAL A 223 -13.39 -17.78 -9.84
CA VAL A 223 -12.09 -17.11 -9.98
C VAL A 223 -10.89 -18.04 -9.76
N PRO A 224 -9.79 -17.81 -10.50
CA PRO A 224 -8.56 -18.58 -10.39
C PRO A 224 -7.70 -18.11 -9.20
N ARG A 225 -6.57 -18.78 -9.03
CA ARG A 225 -5.46 -18.31 -8.21
C ARG A 225 -4.25 -17.97 -9.08
N TRP A 226 -3.38 -17.12 -8.55
CA TRP A 226 -2.07 -16.88 -9.15
C TRP A 226 -1.09 -17.99 -8.74
N ASP A 227 -0.46 -18.64 -9.71
CA ASP A 227 0.57 -19.66 -9.48
C ASP A 227 1.91 -19.13 -10.00
N TYR A 228 2.85 -18.82 -9.09
CA TYR A 228 4.14 -18.20 -9.41
C TYR A 228 5.27 -19.22 -9.71
N ASN A 229 4.97 -20.52 -9.77
CA ASN A 229 5.97 -21.55 -10.04
C ASN A 229 6.39 -21.64 -11.53
N GLY A 230 5.66 -20.96 -12.42
CA GLY A 230 5.92 -20.92 -13.85
C GLY A 230 6.64 -19.64 -14.28
N TRP A 231 7.75 -19.77 -14.99
CA TRP A 231 8.43 -18.64 -15.63
C TRP A 231 7.71 -18.24 -16.92
N CYS A 232 7.60 -16.94 -17.17
CA CYS A 232 6.97 -16.41 -18.39
C CYS A 232 7.74 -16.73 -19.70
N PRO A 233 8.88 -17.45 -19.65
CA PRO A 233 9.31 -18.35 -20.73
C PRO A 233 9.42 -19.84 -20.33
N ASN A 234 9.11 -20.76 -21.27
CA ASN A 234 9.30 -22.22 -21.05
C ASN A 234 10.37 -22.92 -21.91
N SER A 235 11.08 -22.27 -22.85
CA SER A 235 12.33 -22.82 -23.45
C SER A 235 13.04 -21.87 -24.43
N GLY A 236 14.37 -21.71 -24.31
CA GLY A 236 15.26 -21.31 -25.42
C GLY A 236 15.62 -19.83 -25.57
N THR A 237 14.93 -18.91 -24.91
CA THR A 237 15.27 -17.47 -24.89
C THR A 237 15.60 -17.02 -23.48
N SER A 238 16.84 -16.58 -23.27
CA SER A 238 17.16 -15.78 -22.09
C SER A 238 16.45 -14.44 -22.22
N TRP A 239 15.56 -14.12 -21.28
CA TRP A 239 14.92 -12.81 -21.20
C TRP A 239 15.96 -11.74 -20.83
N ASN A 240 16.75 -11.30 -21.81
CA ASN A 240 17.28 -9.95 -21.77
C ASN A 240 16.12 -9.02 -22.12
N GLN A 241 15.68 -8.20 -21.15
CA GLN A 241 14.62 -7.19 -21.23
C GLN A 241 14.77 -6.18 -22.40
N ASN A 242 15.82 -6.33 -23.22
CA ASN A 242 16.12 -5.52 -24.40
C ASN A 242 15.83 -6.25 -25.72
N GLN A 243 15.28 -7.47 -25.69
CA GLN A 243 14.83 -8.16 -26.90
C GLN A 243 13.43 -7.67 -27.27
N LEU A 244 13.35 -7.07 -28.46
CA LEU A 244 12.10 -6.73 -29.13
C LEU A 244 11.37 -8.01 -29.54
N PHE A 245 10.04 -7.97 -29.56
CA PHE A 245 9.27 -9.05 -30.16
C PHE A 245 9.52 -9.15 -31.67
N ALA A 246 9.37 -10.36 -32.22
CA ALA A 246 9.22 -10.50 -33.66
C ALA A 246 7.87 -9.90 -34.09
N GLU A 247 7.76 -9.52 -35.37
CA GLU A 247 6.47 -9.16 -35.98
C GLU A 247 5.37 -10.18 -35.62
N PRO A 248 4.15 -9.75 -35.28
CA PRO A 248 3.57 -8.40 -35.48
C PRO A 248 3.81 -7.37 -34.37
N PHE A 249 4.46 -7.73 -33.26
CA PHE A 249 4.56 -6.86 -32.07
C PHE A 249 5.69 -5.81 -32.12
N GLY A 250 6.57 -5.88 -33.12
CA GLY A 250 7.52 -4.82 -33.47
C GLY A 250 8.42 -4.34 -32.32
N SER A 251 8.35 -3.04 -32.00
CA SER A 251 9.29 -2.31 -31.12
C SER A 251 9.00 -2.39 -29.61
N MET A 252 8.03 -3.18 -29.16
CA MET A 252 7.81 -3.40 -27.73
C MET A 252 8.89 -4.33 -27.17
N SER A 253 9.43 -3.98 -26.00
CA SER A 253 10.40 -4.85 -25.34
C SER A 253 9.68 -5.94 -24.56
N ARG A 254 10.31 -7.11 -24.51
CA ARG A 254 9.93 -8.17 -23.58
C ARG A 254 9.93 -7.61 -22.14
N GLY A 255 8.75 -7.61 -21.51
CA GLY A 255 8.54 -7.13 -20.12
C GLY A 255 7.70 -5.86 -20.05
N GLU A 256 7.25 -5.37 -21.21
CA GLU A 256 6.39 -4.20 -21.36
C GLU A 256 4.98 -4.57 -21.83
N ILE A 257 4.62 -5.87 -21.85
CA ILE A 257 3.28 -6.34 -22.24
C ILE A 257 2.49 -6.75 -21.00
N TYR A 258 1.58 -5.88 -20.58
CA TYR A 258 0.71 -6.10 -19.42
C TYR A 258 -0.54 -5.20 -19.48
N TYR A 259 -1.60 -5.59 -18.79
CA TYR A 259 -2.73 -4.69 -18.52
C TYR A 259 -2.41 -3.79 -17.34
N GLY A 260 -2.86 -2.54 -17.44
CA GLY A 260 -2.77 -1.56 -16.38
C GLY A 260 -1.73 -0.45 -16.62
N PRO A 261 -1.62 0.50 -15.68
CA PRO A 261 -2.33 0.54 -14.39
C PRO A 261 -3.85 0.64 -14.53
N ALA A 262 -4.60 0.05 -13.60
CA ALA A 262 -6.07 -0.01 -13.58
C ALA A 262 -6.62 -0.69 -14.84
N ASP A 263 -7.60 -0.10 -15.53
CA ASP A 263 -8.22 -0.61 -16.75
C ASP A 263 -7.44 -0.24 -18.03
N ALA A 264 -6.26 0.39 -17.91
CA ALA A 264 -5.49 0.82 -19.06
C ALA A 264 -4.99 -0.36 -19.91
N THR A 265 -5.09 -0.22 -21.22
CA THR A 265 -4.64 -1.21 -22.22
C THR A 265 -3.46 -0.71 -23.05
N ALA A 266 -2.88 0.45 -22.70
CA ALA A 266 -1.82 1.10 -23.48
C ALA A 266 -0.55 0.24 -23.64
N ASN A 267 -0.31 -0.68 -22.70
CA ASN A 267 0.81 -1.62 -22.72
C ASN A 267 0.43 -2.99 -23.33
N VAL A 268 -0.73 -3.11 -23.99
CA VAL A 268 -1.20 -4.34 -24.61
C VAL A 268 -1.26 -4.15 -26.14
N PRO A 269 -0.55 -4.99 -26.92
CA PRO A 269 -0.63 -4.95 -28.37
C PRO A 269 -2.06 -5.11 -28.92
N PRO A 270 -2.40 -4.44 -30.04
CA PRO A 270 -3.72 -4.56 -30.67
C PRO A 270 -4.14 -6.00 -31.02
N GLU A 271 -3.19 -6.88 -31.36
CA GLU A 271 -3.46 -8.28 -31.69
C GLU A 271 -3.90 -9.08 -30.47
N ILE A 272 -3.36 -8.75 -29.29
CA ILE A 272 -3.82 -9.33 -28.02
C ILE A 272 -5.18 -8.75 -27.66
N LEU A 273 -5.37 -7.43 -27.79
CA LEU A 273 -6.64 -6.76 -27.50
C LEU A 273 -7.80 -7.23 -28.39
N ALA A 274 -7.50 -7.74 -29.59
CA ALA A 274 -8.50 -8.34 -30.47
C ALA A 274 -9.11 -9.63 -29.89
N HIS A 275 -8.38 -10.33 -28.99
CA HIS A 275 -8.84 -11.54 -28.33
C HIS A 275 -9.28 -11.28 -26.88
N THR A 276 -8.54 -10.44 -26.17
CA THR A 276 -8.77 -10.09 -24.77
C THR A 276 -8.86 -8.57 -24.64
N PRO A 277 -10.04 -7.97 -24.88
CA PRO A 277 -10.16 -6.51 -24.98
C PRO A 277 -9.90 -5.77 -23.65
N ASP A 278 -10.01 -6.47 -22.53
CA ASP A 278 -9.80 -5.95 -21.18
C ASP A 278 -9.14 -6.99 -20.28
N TYR A 279 -8.77 -6.56 -19.07
CA TYR A 279 -8.10 -7.40 -18.10
C TYR A 279 -8.94 -8.61 -17.64
N ILE A 280 -10.26 -8.46 -17.54
CA ILE A 280 -11.15 -9.54 -17.07
C ILE A 280 -11.24 -10.63 -18.14
N ALA A 281 -11.36 -10.23 -19.42
CA ALA A 281 -11.30 -11.12 -20.56
C ALA A 281 -9.96 -11.86 -20.61
N TYR A 282 -8.86 -11.17 -20.32
CA TYR A 282 -7.53 -11.77 -20.18
C TYR A 282 -7.49 -12.84 -19.08
N VAL A 283 -7.87 -12.49 -17.84
CA VAL A 283 -7.86 -13.44 -16.72
C VAL A 283 -8.64 -14.70 -17.07
N LYS A 284 -9.85 -14.55 -17.62
CA LYS A 284 -10.72 -15.65 -18.04
C LYS A 284 -10.08 -16.53 -19.12
N GLY A 285 -9.47 -15.91 -20.13
CA GLY A 285 -8.81 -16.62 -21.22
C GLY A 285 -7.52 -17.33 -20.77
N ALA A 286 -6.87 -16.82 -19.73
CA ALA A 286 -5.56 -17.28 -19.28
C ALA A 286 -5.57 -18.43 -18.28
N ILE A 287 -6.74 -18.80 -17.74
CA ILE A 287 -6.87 -19.89 -16.78
C ILE A 287 -6.33 -21.20 -17.38
N ASP A 288 -5.37 -21.81 -16.68
CA ASP A 288 -4.73 -23.09 -17.01
C ASP A 288 -3.96 -23.13 -18.34
N GLN A 289 -3.70 -21.98 -18.97
CA GLN A 289 -2.96 -21.91 -20.25
C GLN A 289 -1.44 -21.97 -20.05
N GLY A 290 -0.94 -21.58 -18.87
CA GLY A 290 0.47 -21.60 -18.53
C GLY A 290 1.26 -20.41 -19.09
N THR A 291 2.55 -20.61 -19.35
CA THR A 291 3.52 -19.54 -19.55
C THR A 291 4.25 -19.56 -20.90
N GLY A 292 3.73 -20.30 -21.88
CA GLY A 292 4.37 -20.45 -23.19
C GLY A 292 4.20 -19.24 -24.12
N GLU A 293 5.13 -19.07 -25.06
CA GLU A 293 5.11 -17.97 -26.03
C GLU A 293 3.85 -18.01 -26.91
N ASN A 294 3.39 -19.18 -27.33
CA ASN A 294 2.15 -19.31 -28.11
C ASN A 294 0.92 -18.77 -27.37
N GLN A 295 0.84 -19.04 -26.06
CA GLN A 295 -0.25 -18.54 -25.22
C GLN A 295 -0.13 -17.04 -25.00
N LEU A 296 1.08 -16.52 -24.79
CA LEU A 296 1.34 -15.08 -24.75
C LEU A 296 0.89 -14.40 -26.06
N MET A 297 1.25 -14.96 -27.23
CA MET A 297 0.81 -14.45 -28.55
C MET A 297 -0.71 -14.47 -28.71
N ALA A 298 -1.40 -15.41 -28.07
CA ALA A 298 -2.86 -15.52 -28.10
C ALA A 298 -3.57 -14.66 -27.04
N GLY A 299 -2.83 -13.87 -26.24
CA GLY A 299 -3.42 -13.08 -25.15
C GLY A 299 -3.90 -13.93 -23.98
N THR A 300 -3.40 -15.15 -23.82
CA THR A 300 -3.87 -16.10 -22.81
C THR A 300 -2.75 -16.68 -21.95
N GLY A 301 -1.49 -16.28 -22.17
CA GLY A 301 -0.34 -16.71 -21.38
C GLY A 301 -0.04 -15.80 -20.19
N CYS A 302 1.08 -16.07 -19.52
CA CYS A 302 1.66 -15.10 -18.58
C CYS A 302 1.88 -13.74 -19.27
N LEU A 303 1.48 -12.65 -18.61
CA LEU A 303 1.88 -11.29 -18.96
C LEU A 303 2.96 -10.82 -17.97
N ASP A 304 4.03 -10.22 -18.50
CA ASP A 304 5.17 -9.81 -17.68
C ASP A 304 5.09 -8.32 -17.35
N VAL A 305 4.96 -8.03 -16.06
CA VAL A 305 5.16 -6.70 -15.48
C VAL A 305 6.63 -6.61 -15.03
N PRO A 306 7.32 -5.48 -15.20
CA PRO A 306 8.71 -5.35 -14.80
C PRO A 306 9.00 -5.88 -13.37
N ASN A 307 9.85 -6.91 -13.29
CA ASN A 307 10.30 -7.63 -12.07
C ASN A 307 9.37 -8.70 -11.51
N HIS A 308 8.15 -8.84 -12.01
CA HIS A 308 7.24 -9.91 -11.64
C HIS A 308 7.74 -11.26 -12.19
N ARG A 309 8.17 -11.31 -13.47
CA ARG A 309 8.97 -12.36 -14.16
C ARG A 309 8.40 -13.80 -14.17
N ALA A 310 7.39 -14.10 -13.37
CA ALA A 310 6.83 -15.42 -13.20
C ALA A 310 5.35 -15.33 -12.81
N GLY A 311 4.59 -16.28 -13.31
CA GLY A 311 3.27 -16.65 -12.83
C GLY A 311 2.20 -16.70 -13.91
N PHE A 312 1.12 -17.40 -13.60
CA PHE A 312 -0.03 -17.57 -14.48
C PHE A 312 -1.29 -17.88 -13.66
N TRP A 313 -2.45 -17.70 -14.29
CA TRP A 313 -3.73 -18.03 -13.66
C TRP A 313 -4.00 -19.52 -13.71
N LYS A 314 -4.37 -20.09 -12.57
CA LYS A 314 -4.62 -21.51 -12.42
C LYS A 314 -5.95 -21.75 -11.72
N SER A 315 -6.71 -22.71 -12.24
CA SER A 315 -7.95 -23.14 -11.61
C SER A 315 -7.69 -24.05 -10.40
N CYS A 316 -8.71 -24.20 -9.55
CA CYS A 316 -8.62 -25.05 -8.37
C CYS A 316 -9.64 -26.20 -8.40
N ASN A 317 -9.30 -27.29 -7.73
CA ASN A 317 -10.17 -28.44 -7.53
C ASN A 317 -10.36 -28.68 -6.04
N VAL A 318 -11.15 -27.80 -5.40
CA VAL A 318 -11.44 -27.89 -3.96
C VAL A 318 -12.73 -28.70 -3.75
N ALA A 319 -12.66 -29.73 -2.91
CA ALA A 319 -13.79 -30.60 -2.63
C ALA A 319 -14.97 -29.80 -2.05
N GLY A 320 -16.16 -30.00 -2.61
CA GLY A 320 -17.39 -29.32 -2.16
C GLY A 320 -17.61 -27.92 -2.72
N LEU A 321 -16.73 -27.42 -3.60
CA LEU A 321 -16.88 -26.16 -4.31
C LEU A 321 -17.07 -26.38 -5.83
N PRO A 322 -17.58 -25.38 -6.57
CA PRO A 322 -17.65 -25.44 -8.03
C PRO A 322 -16.30 -25.77 -8.65
N ALA A 323 -16.31 -26.51 -9.76
CA ALA A 323 -15.09 -26.87 -10.47
C ALA A 323 -14.35 -25.61 -10.96
N GLY A 324 -13.04 -25.58 -10.77
CA GLY A 324 -12.17 -24.48 -11.15
C GLY A 324 -12.10 -23.32 -10.15
N ALA A 325 -12.91 -23.32 -9.10
CA ALA A 325 -13.03 -22.20 -8.18
C ALA A 325 -12.00 -22.23 -7.05
N CYS A 326 -11.24 -21.15 -6.89
CA CYS A 326 -10.24 -20.98 -5.84
C CYS A 326 -10.80 -20.13 -4.68
N PRO A 327 -11.21 -20.72 -3.55
CA PRO A 327 -11.82 -19.97 -2.44
C PRO A 327 -10.84 -19.05 -1.71
N ASN A 328 -11.30 -17.88 -1.26
CA ASN A 328 -10.64 -17.17 -0.17
C ASN A 328 -10.89 -17.86 1.19
N ALA A 329 -10.29 -17.34 2.26
CA ALA A 329 -10.60 -17.79 3.62
C ALA A 329 -12.09 -17.54 3.93
N ALA A 330 -12.72 -18.44 4.69
CA ALA A 330 -14.07 -18.19 5.18
C ALA A 330 -14.07 -16.95 6.09
N TYR A 331 -15.08 -16.08 5.95
CA TYR A 331 -15.20 -14.89 6.79
C TYR A 331 -15.61 -15.27 8.22
N GLY A 332 -14.83 -14.84 9.21
CA GLY A 332 -15.12 -15.02 10.63
C GLY A 332 -15.04 -16.47 11.14
N PRO A 333 -14.94 -16.67 12.47
CA PRO A 333 -14.81 -18.00 13.09
C PRO A 333 -16.13 -18.78 13.21
N THR A 334 -17.25 -18.23 12.74
CA THR A 334 -18.57 -18.86 12.88
C THR A 334 -18.79 -19.94 11.83
N ALA A 335 -19.00 -21.18 12.29
CA ALA A 335 -19.44 -22.30 11.49
C ALA A 335 -20.73 -21.94 10.72
N GLY A 336 -20.61 -21.68 9.41
CA GLY A 336 -21.74 -21.38 8.53
C GLY A 336 -21.43 -20.37 7.43
N GLN A 337 -20.40 -19.53 7.59
CA GLN A 337 -19.98 -18.58 6.56
C GLN A 337 -19.13 -19.29 5.50
N ARG A 338 -19.52 -19.12 4.23
CA ARG A 338 -18.88 -19.84 3.12
C ARG A 338 -17.76 -18.99 2.53
N PRO A 339 -16.63 -19.59 2.15
CA PRO A 339 -15.61 -18.89 1.40
C PRO A 339 -16.20 -18.38 0.07
N ARG A 340 -15.71 -17.21 -0.38
CA ARG A 340 -16.03 -16.67 -1.69
C ARG A 340 -15.19 -17.34 -2.75
N THR A 341 -15.82 -17.65 -3.88
CA THR A 341 -15.18 -18.26 -5.05
C THR A 341 -15.35 -17.40 -6.30
N ASP A 342 -15.83 -16.18 -6.11
CA ASP A 342 -16.17 -15.19 -7.13
C ASP A 342 -15.68 -13.81 -6.66
N VAL A 343 -15.69 -12.81 -7.54
CA VAL A 343 -15.30 -11.42 -7.23
C VAL A 343 -16.41 -10.39 -7.47
N GLU A 344 -17.66 -10.85 -7.44
CA GLU A 344 -18.84 -10.01 -7.68
C GLU A 344 -19.15 -9.16 -6.44
N GLY A 345 -19.35 -7.86 -6.65
CA GLY A 345 -19.56 -6.90 -5.56
C GLY A 345 -18.31 -6.66 -4.69
N CYS A 346 -17.12 -7.05 -5.16
CA CYS A 346 -15.90 -7.10 -4.34
C CYS A 346 -14.93 -5.92 -4.51
N CYS A 347 -15.37 -4.79 -5.07
CA CYS A 347 -14.48 -3.69 -5.43
C CYS A 347 -13.94 -2.84 -4.25
N TRP A 348 -13.90 -3.38 -3.04
CA TRP A 348 -13.74 -2.65 -1.77
C TRP A 348 -12.45 -2.98 -1.01
N TRP A 349 -11.42 -3.48 -1.71
CA TRP A 349 -10.08 -3.66 -1.15
C TRP A 349 -9.44 -2.34 -0.71
N GLY A 350 -8.37 -2.43 0.07
CA GLY A 350 -7.67 -1.29 0.62
C GLY A 350 -7.16 -0.32 -0.45
N ARG A 351 -7.41 0.98 -0.25
CA ARG A 351 -6.91 2.06 -1.12
C ARG A 351 -6.38 3.26 -0.36
N GLY A 352 -5.36 3.89 -0.93
CA GLY A 352 -4.79 5.14 -0.45
C GLY A 352 -3.76 4.95 0.65
N ALA A 353 -3.36 6.02 1.31
CA ALA A 353 -2.23 6.02 2.24
C ALA A 353 -2.43 5.06 3.44
N ILE A 354 -3.67 4.93 3.93
CA ILE A 354 -4.01 4.08 5.09
C ILE A 354 -4.76 2.78 4.72
N GLN A 355 -4.85 2.44 3.43
CA GLN A 355 -5.63 1.29 2.96
C GLN A 355 -7.11 1.35 3.39
N THR A 356 -7.81 2.43 3.01
CA THR A 356 -9.27 2.57 3.19
C THR A 356 -9.98 1.37 2.58
N THR A 357 -10.68 0.58 3.42
CA THR A 357 -11.20 -0.74 3.04
C THR A 357 -12.67 -0.89 3.41
N GLY A 358 -13.45 -1.54 2.55
CA GLY A 358 -14.82 -1.97 2.82
C GLY A 358 -15.90 -0.91 2.61
N VAL A 359 -17.15 -1.39 2.46
CA VAL A 359 -18.31 -0.56 2.07
C VAL A 359 -18.59 0.59 3.04
N CYS A 360 -18.36 0.40 4.35
CA CYS A 360 -18.53 1.47 5.33
C CYS A 360 -17.52 2.60 5.14
N ASN A 361 -16.23 2.30 4.96
CA ASN A 361 -15.23 3.36 4.91
C ASN A 361 -15.32 4.18 3.61
N PHE A 362 -15.54 3.53 2.46
CA PHE A 362 -15.82 4.25 1.21
C PHE A 362 -17.14 5.01 1.26
N GLY A 363 -18.16 4.45 1.92
CA GLY A 363 -19.45 5.12 2.09
C GLY A 363 -19.34 6.36 2.97
N LYS A 364 -18.56 6.29 4.05
CA LYS A 364 -18.20 7.44 4.89
C LYS A 364 -17.50 8.53 4.07
N LEU A 365 -16.49 8.19 3.25
CA LEU A 365 -15.88 9.16 2.33
C LEU A 365 -16.91 9.81 1.41
N ASN A 366 -17.81 9.03 0.83
CA ASN A 366 -18.85 9.56 -0.04
C ASN A 366 -19.83 10.48 0.71
N TYR A 367 -20.27 10.06 1.90
CA TYR A 367 -21.23 10.76 2.74
C TYR A 367 -20.70 12.10 3.25
N PHE A 368 -19.42 12.18 3.60
CA PHE A 368 -18.84 13.36 4.25
C PHE A 368 -18.06 14.28 3.33
N ILE A 369 -17.42 13.74 2.28
CA ILE A 369 -16.56 14.56 1.40
C ILE A 369 -16.84 14.37 -0.09
N GLY A 370 -17.69 13.41 -0.47
CA GLY A 370 -17.96 13.04 -1.86
C GLY A 370 -19.30 13.53 -2.41
N ALA A 371 -19.76 12.87 -3.47
CA ALA A 371 -21.00 13.19 -4.17
C ALA A 371 -22.25 13.07 -3.28
N LYS A 372 -22.25 12.16 -2.30
CA LYS A 372 -23.38 12.06 -1.34
C LYS A 372 -23.46 13.27 -0.41
N ALA A 373 -22.32 13.81 0.06
CA ALA A 373 -22.30 15.06 0.81
C ALA A 373 -22.92 16.22 -0.01
N LYS A 374 -22.51 16.35 -1.28
CA LYS A 374 -23.06 17.33 -2.22
C LYS A 374 -24.56 17.16 -2.42
N ALA A 375 -25.04 15.92 -2.62
CA ALA A 375 -26.46 15.63 -2.82
C ALA A 375 -27.32 15.98 -1.60
N LEU A 376 -26.75 15.87 -0.39
CA LEU A 376 -27.39 16.29 0.87
C LEU A 376 -27.30 17.81 1.13
N GLY A 377 -26.66 18.58 0.24
CA GLY A 377 -26.43 20.01 0.44
C GLY A 377 -25.43 20.34 1.56
N LYS A 378 -24.59 19.37 1.96
CA LYS A 378 -23.52 19.55 2.94
C LYS A 378 -22.24 20.07 2.26
N SER A 379 -21.32 20.62 3.05
CA SER A 379 -19.96 20.90 2.58
C SER A 379 -19.32 19.61 2.07
N TYR A 380 -18.62 19.68 0.94
CA TYR A 380 -17.97 18.54 0.30
C TYR A 380 -16.63 18.99 -0.31
N LEU A 381 -15.70 18.07 -0.48
CA LEU A 381 -14.39 18.35 -1.09
C LEU A 381 -14.35 17.91 -2.55
N TYR A 382 -15.03 16.81 -2.88
CA TYR A 382 -14.99 16.18 -4.18
C TYR A 382 -16.37 15.89 -4.74
N ASP A 383 -16.59 16.21 -6.01
CA ASP A 383 -17.75 15.77 -6.77
C ASP A 383 -17.51 14.37 -7.34
N ILE A 384 -17.16 13.43 -6.46
CA ILE A 384 -16.81 12.04 -6.79
C ILE A 384 -17.72 11.13 -5.97
N ASP A 385 -18.39 10.20 -6.65
CA ASP A 385 -19.09 9.11 -5.97
C ASP A 385 -18.10 7.98 -5.66
N PHE A 386 -17.56 7.98 -4.44
CA PHE A 386 -16.63 6.95 -3.97
C PHE A 386 -17.27 5.57 -3.84
N CYS A 387 -18.60 5.46 -3.90
CA CYS A 387 -19.27 4.16 -3.90
C CYS A 387 -19.32 3.52 -5.29
N THR A 388 -19.34 4.29 -6.37
CA THR A 388 -19.28 3.76 -7.74
C THR A 388 -17.87 3.81 -8.33
N SER A 389 -17.02 4.67 -7.76
CA SER A 389 -15.67 4.93 -8.24
C SER A 389 -14.64 4.91 -7.09
N PRO A 390 -14.53 3.79 -6.32
CA PRO A 390 -13.57 3.69 -5.22
C PRO A 390 -12.11 3.79 -5.70
N ASP A 391 -11.85 3.43 -6.96
CA ASP A 391 -10.55 3.57 -7.64
C ASP A 391 -10.05 5.01 -7.74
N MET A 392 -10.94 6.01 -7.62
CA MET A 392 -10.53 7.43 -7.65
C MET A 392 -9.61 7.81 -6.49
N VAL A 393 -9.60 7.05 -5.39
CA VAL A 393 -8.62 7.22 -4.30
C VAL A 393 -7.19 7.02 -4.78
N CYS A 394 -6.97 6.17 -5.79
CA CYS A 394 -5.67 5.88 -6.37
C CYS A 394 -5.42 6.57 -7.72
N SER A 395 -6.32 7.46 -8.14
CA SER A 395 -6.20 8.18 -9.40
C SER A 395 -5.06 9.21 -9.36
N GLN A 396 -4.27 9.27 -10.43
CA GLN A 396 -3.25 10.30 -10.61
C GLN A 396 -3.84 11.66 -10.98
N ALA A 397 -5.12 11.72 -11.36
CA ALA A 397 -5.80 12.98 -11.63
C ALA A 397 -6.02 13.82 -10.35
N TYR A 398 -6.05 13.16 -9.19
CA TYR A 398 -6.24 13.77 -7.88
C TYR A 398 -5.26 13.15 -6.87
N PRO A 399 -3.96 13.45 -6.98
CA PRO A 399 -2.91 12.77 -6.23
C PRO A 399 -3.02 12.96 -4.72
N GLU A 400 -3.74 13.98 -4.25
CA GLU A 400 -3.98 14.27 -2.84
C GLU A 400 -5.09 13.39 -2.21
N ILE A 401 -6.01 12.82 -2.99
CA ILE A 401 -7.15 12.05 -2.43
C ILE A 401 -6.66 10.84 -1.61
N LYS A 402 -5.57 10.19 -2.02
CA LYS A 402 -4.98 9.07 -1.28
C LYS A 402 -4.58 9.46 0.15
N TRP A 403 -4.19 10.71 0.35
CA TRP A 403 -3.87 11.27 1.67
C TRP A 403 -5.13 11.68 2.42
N ILE A 404 -6.05 12.39 1.75
CA ILE A 404 -7.33 12.81 2.34
C ILE A 404 -8.13 11.63 2.86
N ALA A 405 -8.16 10.51 2.14
CA ALA A 405 -8.85 9.30 2.59
C ALA A 405 -8.28 8.80 3.93
N GLY A 406 -6.96 8.85 4.10
CA GLY A 406 -6.30 8.46 5.35
C GLY A 406 -6.45 9.49 6.46
N GLU A 407 -6.30 10.77 6.15
CA GLU A 407 -6.48 11.86 7.11
C GLU A 407 -7.93 11.95 7.59
N TYR A 408 -8.89 11.69 6.71
CA TYR A 408 -10.30 11.55 7.07
C TYR A 408 -10.50 10.45 8.11
N PHE A 409 -9.97 9.24 7.87
CA PHE A 409 -10.04 8.16 8.85
C PHE A 409 -9.40 8.59 10.18
N TRP A 410 -8.25 9.26 10.11
CA TRP A 410 -7.55 9.74 11.31
C TRP A 410 -8.41 10.73 12.13
N ILE A 411 -9.05 11.68 11.45
CA ILE A 411 -9.93 12.69 12.06
C ILE A 411 -11.23 12.08 12.57
N ALA A 412 -11.78 11.08 11.87
CA ALA A 412 -13.07 10.50 12.21
C ALA A 412 -12.98 9.41 13.29
N GLU A 413 -11.87 8.67 13.34
CA GLU A 413 -11.77 7.43 14.13
C GLU A 413 -10.61 7.43 15.13
N VAL A 414 -9.50 8.14 14.87
CA VAL A 414 -8.29 8.07 15.70
C VAL A 414 -8.20 9.22 16.70
N GLN A 415 -8.16 10.47 16.22
CA GLN A 415 -8.11 11.65 17.10
C GLN A 415 -9.30 11.73 18.08
N PRO A 416 -10.55 11.46 17.67
CA PRO A 416 -11.69 11.48 18.60
C PRO A 416 -11.78 10.23 19.48
N TYR A 417 -10.87 9.26 19.32
CA TYR A 417 -10.95 7.98 20.02
C TYR A 417 -10.93 8.18 21.54
N ASN A 418 -12.01 7.77 22.19
CA ASN A 418 -12.19 7.85 23.63
C ASN A 418 -13.01 6.65 24.11
N VAL A 419 -12.40 5.81 24.93
CA VAL A 419 -13.02 4.62 25.48
C VAL A 419 -13.05 4.71 27.00
N ILE A 420 -14.26 4.61 27.55
CA ILE A 420 -14.52 4.42 28.97
C ILE A 420 -15.50 3.25 29.07
N ALA A 421 -14.97 2.04 29.15
CA ALA A 421 -15.77 0.82 29.23
C ALA A 421 -15.27 -0.07 30.39
N PRO A 422 -16.16 -0.76 31.13
CA PRO A 422 -15.74 -1.61 32.26
C PRO A 422 -14.87 -2.81 31.86
N ASP A 423 -14.98 -3.25 30.61
CA ASP A 423 -14.31 -4.41 30.04
C ASP A 423 -13.09 -4.06 29.18
N ARG A 424 -12.71 -2.77 29.10
CA ARG A 424 -11.55 -2.28 28.35
C ARG A 424 -10.67 -1.38 29.20
N GLN A 425 -9.40 -1.25 28.82
CA GLN A 425 -8.59 -0.19 29.39
C GLN A 425 -9.17 1.18 28.98
N PRO A 426 -9.32 2.14 29.90
CA PRO A 426 -9.66 3.50 29.52
C PRO A 426 -8.57 4.08 28.61
N GLY A 427 -8.96 4.67 27.49
CA GLY A 427 -8.01 5.18 26.50
C GLY A 427 -8.56 6.37 25.75
N ASN A 428 -7.81 7.47 25.79
CA ASN A 428 -8.09 8.68 25.01
C ASN A 428 -6.85 9.04 24.18
N TYR A 429 -7.02 9.14 22.86
CA TYR A 429 -5.89 9.38 21.97
C TYR A 429 -5.21 10.73 22.24
N MET A 430 -6.01 11.78 22.44
CA MET A 430 -5.50 13.13 22.65
C MET A 430 -4.74 13.26 23.97
N ASP A 431 -5.19 12.59 25.03
CA ASP A 431 -4.47 12.56 26.32
C ASP A 431 -3.11 11.84 26.18
N VAL A 432 -3.08 10.71 25.49
CA VAL A 432 -1.82 9.97 25.24
C VAL A 432 -0.86 10.78 24.37
N LEU A 433 -1.37 11.45 23.34
CA LEU A 433 -0.58 12.32 22.48
C LEU A 433 0.07 13.46 23.28
N LYS A 434 -0.73 14.17 24.08
CA LYS A 434 -0.24 15.29 24.90
C LYS A 434 0.78 14.79 25.93
N ALA A 435 0.47 13.71 26.63
CA ALA A 435 1.39 13.11 27.60
C ALA A 435 2.73 12.70 26.95
N TRP A 436 2.72 12.13 25.74
CA TRP A 436 3.94 11.76 25.05
C TRP A 436 4.83 12.97 24.72
N VAL A 437 4.20 14.07 24.28
CA VAL A 437 4.88 15.35 23.99
C VAL A 437 5.44 15.96 25.28
N ASP A 438 4.60 16.11 26.31
CA ASP A 438 4.92 16.71 27.61
C ASP A 438 6.03 15.95 28.34
N ASN A 439 6.09 14.64 28.17
CA ASN A 439 7.14 13.77 28.72
C ASN A 439 8.43 13.75 27.86
N GLY A 440 8.57 14.70 26.94
CA GLY A 440 9.82 14.97 26.23
C GLY A 440 9.97 14.28 24.89
N CYS A 441 8.88 13.86 24.25
CA CYS A 441 8.86 13.31 22.89
C CYS A 441 9.81 12.09 22.72
N ARG A 442 9.76 11.18 23.69
CA ARG A 442 10.66 10.04 23.81
C ARG A 442 10.28 8.95 22.81
N VAL A 443 11.12 8.73 21.80
CA VAL A 443 10.85 7.70 20.76
C VAL A 443 10.98 6.25 21.26
N ASP A 444 11.50 6.06 22.47
CA ASP A 444 11.49 4.79 23.21
C ASP A 444 10.23 4.60 24.06
N ASP A 445 9.40 5.64 24.21
CA ASP A 445 8.04 5.55 24.70
C ASP A 445 7.10 5.26 23.51
N TYR A 446 6.55 4.05 23.48
CA TYR A 446 5.69 3.57 22.40
C TYR A 446 4.19 3.85 22.63
N SER A 447 3.81 4.48 23.74
CA SER A 447 2.40 4.71 24.10
C SER A 447 1.59 5.34 22.97
N LEU A 448 2.10 6.41 22.35
CA LEU A 448 1.42 7.10 21.25
C LEU A 448 1.31 6.24 19.99
N VAL A 449 2.41 5.65 19.53
CA VAL A 449 2.40 4.88 18.27
C VAL A 449 1.59 3.59 18.41
N ASP A 450 1.72 2.88 19.53
CA ASP A 450 1.00 1.63 19.77
C ASP A 450 -0.51 1.89 19.88
N PHE A 451 -0.91 2.99 20.53
CA PHE A 451 -2.32 3.41 20.57
C PHE A 451 -2.86 3.62 19.16
N GLY A 452 -2.17 4.42 18.34
CA GLY A 452 -2.57 4.68 16.95
C GLY A 452 -2.63 3.39 16.11
N SER A 453 -1.65 2.50 16.30
CA SER A 453 -1.59 1.21 15.60
C SER A 453 -2.74 0.27 15.98
N GLY A 454 -3.12 0.23 17.25
CA GLY A 454 -4.29 -0.53 17.71
C GLY A 454 -5.59 -0.03 17.09
N VAL A 455 -5.81 1.29 17.08
CA VAL A 455 -7.01 1.87 16.46
C VAL A 455 -7.03 1.62 14.95
N VAL A 456 -5.93 1.87 14.24
CA VAL A 456 -5.88 1.70 12.77
C VAL A 456 -6.04 0.24 12.35
N ASN A 457 -5.28 -0.69 12.97
CA ASN A 457 -5.24 -2.08 12.50
C ASN A 457 -6.36 -2.95 13.09
N ARG A 458 -6.88 -2.61 14.28
CA ARG A 458 -7.82 -3.46 15.03
C ARG A 458 -9.07 -2.73 15.51
N GLY A 459 -9.22 -1.44 15.21
CA GLY A 459 -10.31 -0.60 15.72
C GLY A 459 -10.25 -0.37 17.23
N CYS A 460 -9.11 -0.67 17.86
CA CYS A 460 -9.03 -0.83 19.29
C CYS A 460 -7.63 -0.56 19.86
N HIS A 461 -7.51 0.44 20.72
CA HIS A 461 -6.22 0.88 21.28
C HIS A 461 -5.55 -0.15 22.21
N ASP A 462 -6.33 -1.01 22.85
CA ASP A 462 -5.86 -2.03 23.80
C ASP A 462 -5.73 -3.43 23.17
N ALA A 463 -5.63 -3.50 21.84
CA ALA A 463 -5.35 -4.73 21.12
C ALA A 463 -3.91 -5.22 21.42
N PRO A 464 -3.70 -6.53 21.67
CA PRO A 464 -2.36 -7.08 21.91
C PRO A 464 -1.50 -6.94 20.66
N HIS A 465 -0.18 -6.93 20.79
CA HIS A 465 0.71 -6.95 19.63
C HIS A 465 0.94 -8.37 19.15
N GLU A 466 1.22 -8.51 17.86
CA GLU A 466 1.54 -9.80 17.25
C GLU A 466 2.66 -10.51 18.03
N GLY A 467 2.42 -11.77 18.39
CA GLY A 467 3.36 -12.59 19.14
C GLY A 467 3.57 -12.18 20.60
N SER A 468 2.79 -11.25 21.12
CA SER A 468 2.85 -10.86 22.55
C SER A 468 2.23 -11.93 23.46
N GLY A 469 1.27 -12.72 22.94
CA GLY A 469 0.49 -13.66 23.75
C GLY A 469 -0.36 -12.96 24.83
N GLY A 470 -0.57 -11.65 24.70
CA GLY A 470 -1.36 -10.85 25.61
C GLY A 470 -2.85 -11.19 25.56
N ALA A 471 -3.60 -10.72 26.55
CA ALA A 471 -5.05 -10.76 26.46
C ALA A 471 -5.52 -9.89 25.29
N ASP A 472 -6.56 -10.35 24.60
CA ASP A 472 -7.25 -9.60 23.55
C ASP A 472 -8.59 -9.08 24.08
N PRO A 473 -8.61 -7.95 24.82
CA PRO A 473 -9.86 -7.35 25.31
C PRO A 473 -10.73 -6.84 24.16
N CYS A 474 -10.13 -6.57 23.00
CA CYS A 474 -10.82 -6.09 21.81
C CYS A 474 -11.57 -7.21 21.09
N GLY A 475 -11.07 -8.44 21.18
CA GLY A 475 -11.58 -9.60 20.45
C GLY A 475 -11.35 -9.53 18.94
N ASN A 476 -10.53 -8.59 18.47
CA ASN A 476 -10.28 -8.33 17.05
C ASN A 476 -8.89 -8.82 16.61
N GLY A 477 -8.16 -9.51 17.48
CA GLY A 477 -6.82 -10.09 17.27
C GLY A 477 -5.66 -9.11 17.43
N GLU A 478 -4.45 -9.60 17.17
CA GLU A 478 -3.19 -8.92 17.51
C GLU A 478 -2.74 -7.87 16.48
N VAL A 479 -2.38 -6.65 16.87
CA VAL A 479 -1.83 -5.61 15.98
C VAL A 479 -0.64 -6.15 15.18
N HIS A 480 -0.81 -6.20 13.86
CA HIS A 480 0.22 -6.68 12.94
C HIS A 480 1.36 -5.65 12.81
N ALA A 481 2.59 -6.18 12.82
CA ALA A 481 3.81 -5.40 12.59
C ALA A 481 4.02 -4.19 13.52
N ALA A 482 3.60 -4.29 14.79
CA ALA A 482 3.77 -3.22 15.79
C ALA A 482 5.21 -2.70 15.85
N ASP A 483 6.20 -3.60 15.84
CA ASP A 483 7.63 -3.22 15.81
C ASP A 483 8.04 -2.42 14.57
N ARG A 484 7.44 -2.70 13.41
CA ARG A 484 7.70 -1.92 12.20
C ARG A 484 7.07 -0.54 12.27
N ARG A 485 5.84 -0.44 12.81
CA ARG A 485 5.14 0.83 13.03
C ARG A 485 5.92 1.74 14.00
N ARG A 486 6.45 1.18 15.10
CA ARG A 486 7.34 1.90 16.03
C ARG A 486 8.59 2.45 15.35
N LEU A 487 9.23 1.65 14.48
CA LEU A 487 10.39 2.09 13.71
C LEU A 487 10.03 3.21 12.72
N ASN A 488 8.89 3.08 12.04
CA ASN A 488 8.38 4.10 11.12
C ASN A 488 8.07 5.40 11.86
N PHE A 489 7.47 5.34 13.05
CA PHE A 489 7.21 6.50 13.90
C PHE A 489 8.48 7.22 14.28
N ASN A 490 9.47 6.50 14.81
CA ASN A 490 10.77 7.08 15.15
C ASN A 490 11.44 7.73 13.92
N TYR A 491 11.35 7.07 12.76
CA TYR A 491 11.87 7.62 11.53
C TYR A 491 11.14 8.90 11.11
N ALA A 492 9.80 8.90 11.06
CA ALA A 492 8.98 10.05 10.68
C ALA A 492 9.23 11.23 11.63
N TRP A 493 9.17 10.98 12.94
CA TRP A 493 9.42 11.98 13.97
C TRP A 493 10.78 12.67 13.79
N ARG A 494 11.85 11.89 13.59
CA ARG A 494 13.21 12.44 13.39
C ARG A 494 13.30 13.39 12.20
N HIS A 495 12.56 13.12 11.12
CA HIS A 495 12.57 13.97 9.93
C HIS A 495 11.76 15.25 10.14
N LEU A 496 10.58 15.14 10.75
CA LEU A 496 9.73 16.29 11.08
C LEU A 496 10.45 17.31 11.97
N VAL A 497 11.14 16.85 13.02
CA VAL A 497 11.83 17.77 13.94
C VAL A 497 13.22 18.20 13.48
N ALA A 498 13.74 17.68 12.36
CA ALA A 498 15.06 18.04 11.86
C ALA A 498 15.15 19.51 11.44
N ALA A 499 14.10 20.05 10.79
CA ALA A 499 14.03 21.46 10.41
C ALA A 499 14.04 22.37 11.64
N ARG A 500 13.22 22.05 12.64
CA ARG A 500 13.17 22.74 13.92
C ARG A 500 14.52 22.75 14.64
N ARG A 501 15.23 21.63 14.68
CA ARG A 501 16.58 21.55 15.27
C ARG A 501 17.59 22.43 14.55
N ARG A 502 17.52 22.50 13.21
CA ARG A 502 18.39 23.39 12.41
C ARG A 502 18.13 24.87 12.72
N ARG A 503 16.86 25.26 12.89
CA ARG A 503 16.49 26.63 13.28
C ARG A 503 16.98 27.01 14.67
N ALA A 504 16.68 26.18 15.67
CA ALA A 504 17.15 26.39 17.03
C ALA A 504 18.69 26.48 17.08
N HIS A 505 19.40 25.66 16.28
CA HIS A 505 20.84 25.76 16.15
C HIS A 505 21.27 27.10 15.52
N ALA A 506 20.67 27.51 14.40
CA ALA A 506 20.97 28.77 13.73
C ALA A 506 20.76 29.98 14.66
N GLU A 507 19.63 30.02 15.37
CA GLU A 507 19.30 31.05 16.37
C GLU A 507 20.30 31.07 17.53
N SER A 508 20.63 29.91 18.10
CA SER A 508 21.62 29.81 19.17
C SER A 508 23.05 30.18 18.74
N SER A 509 23.35 30.03 17.44
CA SER A 509 24.66 30.34 16.86
C SER A 509 24.81 31.79 16.39
N GLY A 510 23.76 32.62 16.47
CA GLY A 510 23.80 34.02 16.04
C GLY A 510 24.01 34.20 14.53
N LEU A 511 23.80 33.16 13.73
CA LEU A 511 23.88 33.22 12.27
C LEU A 511 22.57 33.84 11.74
N ASP A 512 22.60 35.14 11.46
CA ASP A 512 21.49 35.85 10.84
C ASP A 512 21.17 35.26 9.46
N VAL A 513 20.00 34.63 9.35
CA VAL A 513 19.51 33.96 8.13
C VAL A 513 19.19 34.96 7.01
N ARG A 514 19.23 36.28 7.28
CA ARG A 514 19.00 37.31 6.26
C ARG A 514 20.23 37.76 5.45
N GLU A 515 21.44 37.30 5.75
CA GLU A 515 22.65 37.65 4.98
C GLU A 515 23.24 36.50 4.11
N GLY A 516 22.55 35.37 4.00
CA GLY A 516 23.03 34.19 3.26
C GLY A 516 22.58 34.09 1.78
N ALA A 517 21.69 34.99 1.35
CA ALA A 517 21.14 34.98 -0.02
C ALA A 517 21.91 35.91 -0.98
N GLU A 518 22.51 37.01 -0.50
CA GLU A 518 23.26 37.93 -1.37
C GLU A 518 24.76 37.59 -1.51
N ARG A 519 25.35 36.78 -0.61
CA ARG A 519 26.75 36.33 -0.72
C ARG A 519 26.98 35.07 -1.58
N ARG A 520 26.01 34.70 -2.42
CA ARG A 520 26.17 33.68 -3.48
C ARG A 520 26.32 34.27 -4.89
N GLY A 521 26.56 35.58 -5.00
CA GLY A 521 26.79 36.29 -6.26
C GLY A 521 28.22 36.74 -6.56
N GLU A 522 29.17 36.69 -5.62
CA GLU A 522 30.53 37.19 -5.85
C GLU A 522 31.62 36.17 -5.54
N ALA A 523 32.25 35.68 -6.61
CA ALA A 523 33.47 34.91 -6.53
C ALA A 523 34.61 35.75 -5.94
N SER A 524 35.26 35.22 -4.91
CA SER A 524 36.49 35.77 -4.32
C SER A 524 37.57 36.05 -5.39
N PRO A 525 38.29 37.19 -5.34
CA PRO A 525 39.28 37.58 -6.35
C PRO A 525 40.50 36.64 -6.45
N ARG A 526 40.64 35.66 -5.55
CA ARG A 526 41.70 34.63 -5.63
C ARG A 526 41.39 33.47 -6.58
N ALA A 527 40.18 33.33 -7.10
CA ALA A 527 39.83 32.29 -8.07
C ALA A 527 40.05 32.69 -9.55
N LYS A 528 40.40 33.95 -9.84
CA LYS A 528 40.55 34.47 -11.21
C LYS A 528 41.95 34.35 -11.82
N GLN A 529 42.88 33.62 -11.19
CA GLN A 529 44.25 33.43 -11.73
C GLN A 529 44.60 32.01 -12.22
N LEU A 530 43.63 31.11 -12.39
CA LEU A 530 43.88 29.77 -12.93
C LEU A 530 43.06 29.38 -14.18
N LEU A 531 42.38 30.33 -14.82
CA LEU A 531 41.66 30.09 -16.08
C LEU A 531 42.08 31.09 -17.15
N ALA A 532 43.27 30.88 -17.70
CA ALA A 532 43.68 31.42 -18.99
C ALA A 532 44.55 30.38 -19.70
N VAL A 533 43.92 29.45 -20.42
CA VAL A 533 44.56 28.67 -21.48
C VAL A 533 43.76 28.93 -22.77
N PRO A 534 44.39 29.28 -23.91
CA PRO A 534 43.68 29.73 -25.09
C PRO A 534 42.98 28.58 -25.82
N ALA A 535 41.85 28.90 -26.45
CA ALA A 535 41.07 28.03 -27.32
C ALA A 535 41.83 27.66 -28.62
N VAL A 536 42.67 26.62 -28.59
CA VAL A 536 43.17 25.95 -29.81
C VAL A 536 43.38 24.43 -29.57
N VAL A 537 42.38 23.67 -29.09
CA VAL A 537 42.44 22.17 -29.20
C VAL A 537 41.05 21.50 -29.29
N LEU A 538 39.99 22.17 -29.76
CA LEU A 538 38.67 21.51 -29.96
C LEU A 538 38.42 20.98 -31.38
N GLY A 539 39.44 20.93 -32.24
CA GLY A 539 39.35 20.43 -33.62
C GLY A 539 39.81 18.98 -33.86
N ALA A 540 40.41 18.30 -32.89
CA ALA A 540 41.10 17.02 -33.13
C ALA A 540 40.45 15.77 -32.48
N ALA A 541 39.53 15.93 -31.53
CA ALA A 541 38.92 14.77 -30.84
C ALA A 541 37.70 14.18 -31.58
N LEU A 542 37.06 14.94 -32.47
CA LEU A 542 35.90 14.49 -33.25
C LEU A 542 36.27 13.68 -34.52
N LEU A 543 37.54 13.68 -34.93
CA LEU A 543 38.01 12.89 -36.08
C LEU A 543 38.59 11.51 -35.74
N ILE A 544 38.77 11.17 -34.46
CA ILE A 544 39.36 9.87 -34.03
C ILE A 544 38.27 8.84 -33.66
N ALA A 545 37.08 9.27 -33.22
CA ALA A 545 35.97 8.37 -32.93
C ALA A 545 35.25 7.86 -34.20
N ALA A 546 35.26 8.64 -35.30
CA ALA A 546 34.63 8.25 -36.57
C ALA A 546 35.46 7.25 -37.40
N ARG A 547 36.77 7.10 -37.15
CA ARG A 547 37.64 6.14 -37.87
C ARG A 547 37.68 4.73 -37.27
N ARG A 548 37.18 4.52 -36.04
CA ARG A 548 37.17 3.18 -35.41
C ARG A 548 35.90 2.36 -35.68
N LYS A 549 34.85 2.96 -36.26
CA LYS A 549 33.61 2.25 -36.62
C LYS A 549 33.53 1.76 -38.07
N LEU A 550 34.49 2.12 -38.94
CA LEU A 550 34.48 1.72 -40.36
C LEU A 550 35.44 0.59 -40.74
N ALA A 551 36.26 0.07 -39.81
CA ALA A 551 37.30 -0.93 -40.11
C ALA A 551 37.01 -2.36 -39.61
N ARG A 552 35.78 -2.68 -39.20
CA ARG A 552 35.38 -4.04 -38.79
C ARG A 552 34.38 -4.74 -39.74
N ARG A 553 34.25 -4.24 -40.98
CA ARG A 553 33.65 -4.99 -42.09
C ARG A 553 34.76 -5.33 -43.08
N ASN A 554 34.90 -6.62 -43.40
CA ASN A 554 35.84 -7.28 -44.31
C ASN A 554 37.10 -7.88 -43.66
N ASN A 555 37.05 -9.17 -43.28
CA ASN A 555 37.61 -10.24 -44.12
C ASN A 555 37.32 -11.63 -43.57
N SER A 556 37.16 -12.57 -44.51
CA SER A 556 36.72 -13.96 -44.35
C SER A 556 37.90 -14.95 -44.24
N HIS A 557 37.57 -16.12 -43.67
CA HIS A 557 38.09 -17.50 -43.92
C HIS A 557 39.23 -18.16 -43.08
N VAL A 558 38.82 -19.16 -42.26
CA VAL A 558 39.21 -20.62 -42.22
C VAL A 558 40.62 -21.03 -41.68
N PRO A 559 40.87 -22.20 -41.01
CA PRO A 559 40.21 -22.90 -39.88
C PRO A 559 41.23 -23.57 -38.87
N LEU A 560 40.73 -24.48 -38.00
CA LEU A 560 41.41 -25.61 -37.30
C LEU A 560 42.28 -25.34 -36.04
N LEU A 561 41.84 -25.84 -34.87
CA LEU A 561 42.35 -27.07 -34.20
C LEU A 561 41.74 -27.23 -32.78
N ALA A 562 41.83 -28.45 -32.27
CA ALA A 562 40.91 -29.08 -31.32
C ALA A 562 41.36 -29.08 -29.84
N ALA A 563 40.34 -29.28 -28.97
CA ALA A 563 40.33 -30.07 -27.72
C ALA A 563 41.00 -29.52 -26.44
N PRO A 564 40.63 -30.02 -25.23
CA PRO A 564 39.33 -30.57 -24.79
C PRO A 564 38.85 -30.07 -23.40
N ALA A 565 37.71 -30.63 -23.01
CA ALA A 565 36.89 -30.44 -21.82
C ALA A 565 37.54 -30.68 -20.44
N ALA A 566 36.96 -30.02 -19.42
CA ALA A 566 36.78 -30.52 -18.06
C ALA A 566 35.53 -29.79 -17.49
N ALA A 567 34.38 -30.46 -17.42
CA ALA A 567 33.86 -31.12 -16.24
C ALA A 567 33.37 -30.15 -15.14
N ALA A 568 32.06 -29.91 -15.11
CA ALA A 568 31.32 -29.61 -13.88
C ALA A 568 29.91 -30.22 -14.03
N SER A 569 29.76 -31.37 -13.40
CA SER A 569 28.52 -32.12 -13.23
C SER A 569 27.58 -31.41 -12.26
N GLU A 570 26.29 -31.53 -12.58
CA GLU A 570 25.16 -31.79 -11.66
C GLU A 570 25.28 -31.28 -10.20
N ALA A 571 24.44 -30.31 -9.88
CA ALA A 571 23.78 -30.20 -8.59
C ALA A 571 22.37 -29.63 -8.80
N HIS A 572 21.42 -30.51 -9.08
CA HIS A 572 20.01 -30.28 -8.77
C HIS A 572 19.79 -30.55 -7.28
N ALA A 573 18.80 -29.83 -6.72
CA ALA A 573 18.11 -30.04 -5.44
C ALA A 573 18.54 -29.15 -4.26
N GLU A 574 17.48 -28.63 -3.62
CA GLU A 574 17.41 -28.02 -2.29
C GLU A 574 17.94 -26.59 -2.10
N LEU A 575 17.11 -25.61 -2.50
CA LEU A 575 16.97 -24.37 -1.74
C LEU A 575 15.57 -24.34 -1.13
N GLY A 576 15.44 -25.00 0.01
CA GLY A 576 14.31 -24.81 0.91
C GLY A 576 14.32 -23.38 1.43
N ILE A 577 13.44 -22.55 0.88
CA ILE A 577 13.14 -21.21 1.39
C ILE A 577 12.36 -21.42 2.69
N LYS A 578 13.04 -21.25 3.83
CA LYS A 578 12.36 -20.96 5.09
C LYS A 578 11.83 -19.53 5.01
N ALA A 579 10.58 -19.39 4.57
CA ALA A 579 9.80 -18.18 4.76
C ALA A 579 9.58 -17.99 6.27
N GLY A 580 10.27 -17.01 6.83
CA GLY A 580 10.16 -16.63 8.24
C GLY A 580 9.71 -15.18 8.35
N SER A 581 8.54 -14.98 8.94
CA SER A 581 8.12 -13.74 9.61
C SER A 581 7.93 -12.50 8.72
N LEU A 582 7.08 -12.65 7.71
CA LEU A 582 6.45 -11.55 6.97
C LEU A 582 4.99 -11.94 6.70
N LEU A 583 4.12 -11.77 7.70
CA LEU A 583 2.67 -11.76 7.50
C LEU A 583 1.98 -10.91 8.55
#